data_AF-A0A7S1MZ84-F1
#
_entry.id   AF-A0A7S1MZ84-F1
#
_cell.length_a   1.000
_cell.length_b   1.000
_cell.length_c   1.000
_cell.angle_alpha   90.00
_cell.angle_beta   90.00
_cell.angle_gamma   90.00
#
_symmetry.space_group_name_H-M   'P 1'
#
loop_
_entity.id
_entity.type
_entity.pdbx_description
1 polymer ?
#
loop_
_entity_poly.entity_id
_entity_poly.type
_entity_poly.pdbx_seq_one_letter_code
_entity_poly.pdbx_strand_id
1 'polypeptide(L)'
;QVEGRPMVNRLIRILATRSMTQAQYFASGDVTSSSDCLHYGLAAPLYTHFTSPIRRYADVIVHRLLAACLGIFPLPDELASTVGVSTITKGINVRHRQAQFAGRQSTDLHAFVYFRNKEAVAEDAYVMRCRKNGVVCLVPKYGIEVPVYLTNANQEGGFT
;
A
#
# COMPACT_ATOMS: atom_id res chain seq x y z
N GLN A 1 -24.33 -11.28 -7.26
CA GLN A 1 -24.00 -12.59 -6.70
C GLN A 1 -22.63 -13.03 -7.22
N VAL A 2 -21.62 -13.13 -6.34
CA VAL A 2 -20.26 -13.66 -6.63
C VAL A 2 -20.11 -15.02 -5.91
N GLU A 3 -21.20 -15.78 -5.87
CA GLU A 3 -21.26 -17.07 -5.19
C GLU A 3 -20.69 -18.13 -6.14
N GLY A 4 -19.59 -18.79 -5.72
CA GLY A 4 -18.96 -19.89 -6.46
C GLY A 4 -17.64 -19.58 -7.16
N ARG A 5 -17.13 -18.34 -7.15
CA ARG A 5 -15.81 -18.00 -7.74
C ARG A 5 -14.92 -17.24 -6.75
N PRO A 6 -14.19 -17.94 -5.84
CA PRO A 6 -13.40 -17.30 -4.79
C PRO A 6 -12.30 -16.37 -5.32
N MET A 7 -11.71 -16.71 -6.47
CA MET A 7 -10.71 -15.86 -7.12
C MET A 7 -11.30 -14.54 -7.63
N VAL A 8 -12.50 -14.54 -8.21
CA VAL A 8 -13.15 -13.32 -8.71
C VAL A 8 -13.42 -12.34 -7.55
N ASN A 9 -13.88 -12.85 -6.40
CA ASN A 9 -14.08 -12.02 -5.21
C ASN A 9 -12.76 -11.38 -4.74
N ARG A 10 -11.67 -12.16 -4.71
CA ARG A 10 -10.33 -11.64 -4.37
C ARG A 10 -9.87 -10.56 -5.35
N LEU A 11 -10.03 -10.78 -6.66
CA LEU A 11 -9.66 -9.81 -7.70
C LEU A 11 -10.43 -8.50 -7.55
N ILE A 12 -11.74 -8.56 -7.35
CA ILE A 12 -12.59 -7.38 -7.15
C ILE A 12 -12.13 -6.61 -5.90
N ARG A 13 -11.82 -7.30 -4.80
CA ARG A 13 -11.31 -6.64 -3.59
C ARG A 13 -9.97 -5.94 -3.83
N ILE A 14 -9.03 -6.57 -4.54
CA ILE A 14 -7.75 -5.95 -4.90
C ILE A 14 -7.97 -4.68 -5.73
N LEU A 15 -8.83 -4.75 -6.75
CA LEU A 15 -9.17 -3.61 -7.60
C LEU A 15 -9.83 -2.48 -6.80
N ALA A 16 -10.82 -2.82 -5.96
CA ALA A 16 -11.50 -1.85 -5.12
C ALA A 16 -10.54 -1.14 -4.16
N THR A 17 -9.64 -1.88 -3.50
CA THR A 17 -8.61 -1.29 -2.61
C THR A 17 -7.65 -0.38 -3.37
N ARG A 18 -7.30 -0.69 -4.62
CA ARG A 18 -6.44 0.16 -5.46
C ARG A 18 -7.11 1.45 -5.91
N SER A 19 -8.44 1.46 -5.98
CA SER A 19 -9.23 2.66 -6.28
C SER A 19 -9.42 3.56 -5.05
N MET A 20 -9.08 3.10 -3.85
CA MET A 20 -9.16 3.91 -2.62
C MET A 20 -7.99 4.88 -2.51
N THR A 21 -8.22 5.99 -1.83
CA THR A 21 -7.15 6.94 -1.46
C THR A 21 -6.22 6.33 -0.40
N GLN A 22 -4.96 6.74 -0.44
CA GLN A 22 -3.98 6.30 0.56
C GLN A 22 -4.26 6.99 1.90
N ALA A 23 -4.28 6.22 3.00
CA ALA A 23 -4.34 6.78 4.34
C ALA A 23 -3.10 7.63 4.65
N GLN A 24 -3.30 8.74 5.37
CA GLN A 24 -2.25 9.72 5.68
C GLN A 24 -2.25 10.04 7.18
N TYR A 25 -1.06 10.28 7.73
CA TYR A 25 -0.90 10.91 9.03
C TYR A 25 -1.15 12.41 8.89
N PHE A 26 -1.78 13.02 9.90
CA PHE A 26 -2.04 14.45 9.96
C PHE A 26 -1.94 14.92 11.41
N ALA A 27 -1.72 16.22 11.62
CA ALA A 27 -1.84 16.82 12.95
C ALA A 27 -3.32 17.10 13.23
N SER A 28 -3.80 16.89 14.46
CA SER A 28 -5.20 17.17 14.81
C SER A 28 -5.60 18.62 14.57
N GLY A 29 -4.66 19.57 14.69
CA GLY A 29 -4.91 20.98 14.37
C GLY A 29 -4.98 21.32 12.88
N ASP A 30 -4.62 20.39 11.98
CA ASP A 30 -4.78 20.57 10.53
C ASP A 30 -6.19 20.18 10.04
N VAL A 31 -7.00 19.55 10.90
CA VAL A 31 -8.34 19.06 10.55
C VAL A 31 -9.38 20.15 10.77
N THR A 32 -10.19 20.41 9.74
CA THR A 32 -11.26 21.42 9.78
C THR A 32 -12.64 20.81 10.05
N SER A 33 -12.86 19.55 9.67
CA SER A 33 -14.12 18.84 9.90
C SER A 33 -13.90 17.50 10.61
N SER A 34 -14.82 17.10 11.50
CA SER A 34 -14.80 15.77 12.12
C SER A 34 -14.88 14.63 11.11
N SER A 35 -15.39 14.88 9.90
CA SER A 35 -15.37 13.93 8.78
C SER A 35 -13.96 13.59 8.29
N ASP A 36 -12.99 14.49 8.45
CA ASP A 36 -11.63 14.29 7.91
C ASP A 36 -10.80 13.34 8.78
N CYS A 37 -11.22 13.15 10.03
CA CYS A 37 -10.65 12.19 10.96
C CYS A 37 -11.11 10.74 10.72
N LEU A 38 -12.18 10.55 9.94
CA LEU A 38 -12.79 9.24 9.72
C LEU A 38 -11.85 8.32 8.92
N HIS A 39 -11.54 7.17 9.49
CA HIS A 39 -10.77 6.14 8.81
C HIS A 39 -11.71 5.21 8.02
N TYR A 40 -12.01 5.57 6.76
CA TYR A 40 -12.94 4.84 5.88
C TYR A 40 -12.69 3.32 5.85
N GLY A 41 -11.44 2.89 5.64
CA GLY A 41 -11.11 1.46 5.53
C GLY A 41 -11.27 0.64 6.82
N LEU A 42 -11.41 1.30 7.98
CA LEU A 42 -11.60 0.66 9.29
C LEU A 42 -12.99 0.95 9.86
N ALA A 43 -13.79 1.77 9.19
CA ALA A 43 -15.06 2.28 9.71
C ALA A 43 -14.95 2.87 11.13
N ALA A 44 -13.85 3.58 11.43
CA ALA A 44 -13.56 4.12 12.75
C ALA A 44 -13.47 5.66 12.71
N PRO A 45 -14.08 6.38 13.68
CA PRO A 45 -14.12 7.85 13.68
C PRO A 45 -12.78 8.51 13.94
N LEU A 46 -11.88 7.83 14.66
CA LEU A 46 -10.53 8.27 14.96
C LEU A 46 -9.60 7.05 14.95
N TYR A 47 -8.40 7.22 14.42
CA TYR A 47 -7.40 6.16 14.37
C TYR A 47 -5.98 6.73 14.38
N THR A 48 -5.05 6.02 15.03
CA THR A 48 -3.63 6.31 14.98
C THR A 48 -2.81 5.03 15.14
N HIS A 49 -1.53 5.08 14.76
CA HIS A 49 -0.61 3.97 14.99
C HIS A 49 0.12 4.13 16.32
N PHE A 50 0.18 3.03 17.09
CA PHE A 50 0.82 3.00 18.41
C PHE A 50 1.65 1.72 18.66
N THR A 51 1.29 0.61 18.02
CA THR A 51 1.76 -0.74 18.39
C THR A 51 3.16 -1.12 17.91
N SER A 52 3.87 -0.27 17.16
CA SER A 52 5.17 -0.64 16.57
C SER A 52 6.19 0.51 16.52
N PRO A 53 6.57 1.11 17.67
CA PRO A 53 7.53 2.23 17.73
C PRO A 53 8.91 1.90 17.15
N ILE A 54 9.33 0.64 17.17
CA ILE A 54 10.64 0.22 16.64
C ILE A 54 10.76 0.45 15.13
N ARG A 55 9.66 0.31 14.38
CA ARG A 55 9.66 0.33 12.90
C ARG A 55 8.88 1.49 12.28
N ARG A 56 8.24 2.33 13.10
CA ARG A 56 7.41 3.44 12.65
C ARG A 56 7.58 4.63 13.59
N TYR A 57 8.07 5.74 13.05
CA TYR A 57 8.26 6.97 13.81
C TYR A 57 6.93 7.61 14.26
N ALA A 58 5.84 7.38 13.52
CA ALA A 58 4.49 7.80 13.94
C ALA A 58 4.13 7.24 15.33
N ASP A 59 4.37 5.95 15.55
CA ASP A 59 4.12 5.31 16.84
C ASP A 59 4.99 5.95 17.94
N VAL A 60 6.27 6.26 17.68
CA VAL A 60 7.15 6.94 18.65
C VAL A 60 6.56 8.28 19.10
N ILE A 61 6.02 9.08 18.17
CA ILE A 61 5.37 10.35 18.50
C ILE A 61 4.15 10.10 19.38
N VAL A 62 3.29 9.16 19.02
CA VAL A 62 2.09 8.83 19.82
C VAL A 62 2.48 8.31 21.21
N HIS A 63 3.53 7.51 21.34
CA HIS A 63 4.07 7.07 22.62
C HIS A 63 4.51 8.26 23.49
N ARG A 64 5.21 9.26 22.91
CA ARG A 64 5.60 10.49 23.62
C ARG A 64 4.40 11.32 24.04
N LEU A 65 3.42 11.50 23.15
CA LEU A 65 2.18 12.22 23.44
C LEU A 65 1.39 11.54 24.57
N LEU A 66 1.25 10.21 24.52
CA LEU A 66 0.55 9.45 25.54
C LEU A 66 1.26 9.54 26.90
N ALA A 67 2.60 9.44 26.92
CA ALA A 67 3.36 9.61 28.15
C ALA A 67 3.16 11.00 28.78
N ALA A 68 3.06 12.05 27.96
CA ALA A 68 2.73 13.40 28.41
C ALA A 68 1.28 13.52 28.92
N CYS A 69 0.31 12.90 28.23
CA CYS A 69 -1.08 12.86 28.69
C CYS A 69 -1.23 12.16 30.06
N LEU A 70 -0.39 11.17 30.34
CA LEU A 70 -0.37 10.45 31.61
C LEU A 70 0.48 11.13 32.69
N GLY A 71 1.16 12.25 32.37
CA GLY A 71 2.03 12.96 33.30
C GLY A 71 3.32 12.23 33.67
N ILE A 72 3.71 11.21 32.89
CA ILE A 72 4.94 10.43 33.12
C ILE A 72 6.18 11.25 32.70
N PHE A 73 6.06 11.97 31.59
CA PHE A 73 7.09 12.86 31.05
C PHE A 73 6.45 14.18 30.60
N PRO A 74 7.20 15.30 30.57
CA PRO A 74 6.69 16.55 29.99
C PRO A 74 6.44 16.40 28.48
N LEU A 75 5.52 17.22 27.94
CA LEU A 75 5.31 17.31 26.50
C LEU A 75 6.60 17.85 25.83
N PRO A 76 7.16 17.15 24.82
CA PRO A 76 8.31 17.66 24.09
C PRO A 76 7.98 18.94 23.33
N ASP A 77 8.88 19.93 23.35
CA ASP A 77 8.68 21.24 22.73
C ASP A 77 8.38 21.13 21.22
N GLU A 78 8.99 20.17 20.52
CA GLU A 78 8.76 19.98 19.08
C GLU A 78 7.33 19.52 18.76
N LEU A 79 6.64 18.91 19.73
CA LEU A 79 5.27 18.42 19.60
C LEU A 79 4.24 19.40 20.15
N ALA A 80 4.67 20.49 20.78
CA ALA A 80 3.78 21.53 21.31
C ALA A 80 3.20 22.43 20.20
N SER A 81 3.87 22.52 19.04
CA SER A 81 3.43 23.34 17.90
C SER A 81 2.77 22.50 16.81
N THR A 82 1.55 22.87 16.40
CA THR A 82 0.83 22.26 15.27
C THR A 82 1.64 22.29 13.99
N VAL A 83 2.38 23.38 13.74
CA VAL A 83 3.22 23.53 12.53
C VAL A 83 4.36 22.51 12.52
N GLY A 84 4.97 22.28 13.69
CA GLY A 84 6.02 21.28 13.88
C GLY A 84 5.48 19.87 13.59
N VAL A 85 4.36 19.52 14.22
CA VAL A 85 3.71 18.21 14.03
C VAL A 85 3.28 18.00 12.58
N SER A 86 2.71 19.01 11.92
CA SER A 86 2.31 18.94 10.50
C SER A 86 3.51 18.69 9.57
N THR A 87 4.66 19.30 9.87
CA THR A 87 5.90 19.08 9.11
C THR A 87 6.39 17.64 9.27
N ILE A 88 6.35 17.13 10.50
CA ILE A 88 6.74 15.76 10.81
C ILE A 88 5.81 14.76 10.12
N THR A 89 4.49 14.93 10.21
CA THR A 89 3.52 14.00 9.60
C THR A 89 3.66 13.97 8.08
N LYS A 90 3.89 15.11 7.42
CA LYS A 90 4.23 15.18 5.98
C LYS A 90 5.49 14.36 5.65
N GLY A 91 6.55 14.51 6.44
CA GLY A 91 7.77 13.72 6.29
C GLY A 91 7.52 12.21 6.43
N ILE A 92 6.76 11.80 7.45
CA ILE A 92 6.39 10.40 7.67
C ILE A 92 5.58 9.86 6.49
N ASN A 93 4.60 10.60 5.98
CA ASN A 93 3.78 10.19 4.84
C ASN A 93 4.63 9.93 3.58
N VAL A 94 5.57 10.83 3.27
CA VAL A 94 6.49 10.66 2.13
C VAL A 94 7.34 9.41 2.30
N ARG A 95 7.97 9.24 3.47
CA ARG A 95 8.82 8.08 3.75
C ARG A 95 8.03 6.77 3.75
N HIS A 96 6.81 6.78 4.30
CA HIS A 96 5.93 5.62 4.29
C HIS A 96 5.58 5.20 2.85
N ARG A 97 5.21 6.15 1.99
CA ARG A 97 4.94 5.89 0.58
C ARG A 97 6.17 5.34 -0.14
N GLN A 98 7.34 5.94 0.07
CA GLN A 98 8.59 5.48 -0.52
C GLN A 98 8.95 4.05 -0.07
N ALA A 99 8.82 3.75 1.22
CA ALA A 99 9.07 2.42 1.76
C ALA A 99 8.13 1.36 1.14
N GLN A 100 6.85 1.69 0.94
CA GLN A 100 5.89 0.81 0.27
C GLN A 100 6.26 0.55 -1.20
N PHE A 101 6.73 1.56 -1.93
CA PHE A 101 7.21 1.38 -3.30
C PHE A 101 8.47 0.54 -3.36
N ALA A 102 9.45 0.82 -2.52
CA ALA A 102 10.69 0.05 -2.44
C ALA A 102 10.42 -1.43 -2.10
N GLY A 103 9.51 -1.69 -1.16
CA GLY A 103 9.09 -3.05 -0.82
C GLY A 103 8.46 -3.79 -2.00
N ARG A 104 7.56 -3.13 -2.75
CA ARG A 104 6.98 -3.71 -3.97
C ARG A 104 8.04 -4.02 -5.03
N GLN A 105 8.91 -3.05 -5.33
CA GLN A 105 9.99 -3.23 -6.32
C GLN A 105 10.97 -4.33 -5.92
N SER A 106 11.25 -4.48 -4.62
CA SER A 106 12.09 -5.57 -4.13
C SER A 106 11.43 -6.93 -4.35
N THR A 107 10.12 -7.06 -4.08
CA THR A 107 9.37 -8.28 -4.39
C THR A 107 9.39 -8.60 -5.88
N ASP A 108 9.19 -7.61 -6.75
CA ASP A 108 9.23 -7.78 -8.21
C ASP A 108 10.61 -8.25 -8.67
N LEU A 109 11.69 -7.62 -8.18
CA LEU A 109 13.06 -8.02 -8.46
C LEU A 109 13.32 -9.48 -8.05
N HIS A 110 12.92 -9.86 -6.84
CA HIS A 110 13.10 -11.22 -6.35
C HIS A 110 12.26 -12.24 -7.14
N ALA A 111 11.10 -11.86 -7.65
CA ALA A 111 10.33 -12.71 -8.56
C ALA A 111 11.10 -12.98 -9.85
N PHE A 112 11.73 -11.97 -10.47
CA PHE A 112 12.57 -12.18 -11.66
C PHE A 112 13.78 -13.07 -11.37
N VAL A 113 14.47 -12.85 -10.25
CA VAL A 113 15.60 -13.70 -9.83
C VAL A 113 15.14 -15.15 -9.64
N TYR A 114 13.95 -15.37 -9.08
CA TYR A 114 13.39 -16.70 -8.88
C TYR A 114 13.09 -17.44 -10.20
N PHE A 115 12.61 -16.75 -11.23
CA PHE A 115 12.31 -17.35 -12.53
C PHE A 115 13.53 -17.49 -13.46
N ARG A 116 14.62 -16.77 -13.20
CA ARG A 116 15.81 -16.71 -14.08
C ARG A 116 16.36 -18.07 -14.49
N ASN A 117 16.36 -19.04 -13.59
CA ASN A 117 16.91 -20.38 -13.81
C ASN A 117 15.83 -21.47 -13.87
N LYS A 118 14.57 -21.10 -14.10
CA LYS A 118 13.45 -22.04 -14.20
C LYS A 118 13.00 -22.17 -15.64
N GLU A 119 12.61 -23.39 -16.01
CA GLU A 119 11.92 -23.64 -17.27
C GLU A 119 10.53 -23.00 -17.27
N ALA A 120 9.90 -22.92 -18.45
CA ALA A 120 8.57 -22.37 -18.60
C ALA A 120 7.58 -23.09 -17.69
N VAL A 121 6.88 -22.32 -16.84
CA VAL A 121 5.88 -22.84 -15.90
C VAL A 121 4.49 -22.45 -16.38
N ALA A 122 3.62 -23.43 -16.61
CA ALA A 122 2.21 -23.19 -16.88
C ALA A 122 1.47 -22.91 -15.57
N GLU A 123 0.80 -21.75 -15.48
CA GLU A 123 0.01 -21.35 -14.31
C GLU A 123 -1.22 -20.56 -14.72
N ASP A 124 -2.26 -20.63 -13.89
CA ASP A 124 -3.48 -19.87 -14.10
C ASP A 124 -3.26 -18.37 -13.88
N ALA A 125 -3.71 -17.58 -14.85
CA ALA A 125 -3.62 -16.13 -14.83
C ALA A 125 -4.98 -15.49 -15.10
N TYR A 126 -5.20 -14.31 -14.54
CA TYR A 126 -6.46 -13.56 -14.65
C TYR A 126 -6.21 -12.21 -15.31
N VAL A 127 -6.96 -11.89 -16.35
CA VAL A 127 -6.86 -10.59 -17.03
C VAL A 127 -7.37 -9.49 -16.11
N MET A 128 -6.49 -8.54 -15.80
CA MET A 128 -6.76 -7.38 -14.93
C MET A 128 -7.05 -6.11 -15.72
N ARG A 129 -6.36 -5.93 -16.85
CA ARG A 129 -6.51 -4.74 -17.70
C ARG A 129 -6.30 -5.08 -19.16
N CYS A 130 -7.17 -4.56 -20.03
CA CYS A 130 -7.00 -4.65 -21.48
C CYS A 130 -6.38 -3.34 -22.02
N ARG A 131 -5.43 -3.46 -22.94
CA ARG A 131 -4.82 -2.36 -23.71
C ARG A 131 -5.01 -2.63 -25.19
N LYS A 132 -4.70 -1.64 -26.04
CA LYS A 132 -4.79 -1.78 -27.50
C LYS A 132 -3.85 -2.86 -28.07
N ASN A 133 -2.68 -3.05 -27.45
CA ASN A 133 -1.61 -3.93 -27.93
C ASN A 133 -1.34 -5.14 -27.01
N GLY A 134 -2.24 -5.43 -26.07
CA GLY A 134 -1.99 -6.49 -25.08
C GLY A 134 -2.94 -6.45 -23.88
N VAL A 135 -2.73 -7.39 -22.97
CA VAL A 135 -3.44 -7.49 -21.70
C VAL A 135 -2.45 -7.49 -20.54
N VAL A 136 -2.89 -7.08 -19.35
CA VAL A 136 -2.13 -7.27 -18.11
C VAL A 136 -2.81 -8.37 -17.33
N CYS A 137 -2.06 -9.42 -17.01
CA CYS A 137 -2.55 -10.59 -16.29
C CYS A 137 -1.95 -10.65 -14.89
N LEU A 138 -2.77 -10.99 -13.89
CA LEU A 138 -2.32 -11.33 -12.54
C LEU A 138 -2.15 -12.85 -12.45
N VAL A 139 -0.99 -13.31 -11.98
CA VAL A 139 -0.73 -14.72 -11.64
C VAL A 139 -0.82 -14.87 -10.11
N PRO A 140 -1.95 -15.32 -9.54
CA PRO A 140 -2.19 -15.23 -8.09
C PRO A 140 -1.22 -16.03 -7.24
N LYS A 141 -0.68 -17.13 -7.78
CA LYS A 141 0.28 -18.01 -7.09
C LYS A 141 1.55 -17.26 -6.68
N TYR A 142 2.02 -16.36 -7.54
CA TYR A 142 3.24 -15.59 -7.32
C TYR A 142 2.95 -14.12 -6.95
N GLY A 143 1.70 -13.68 -7.06
CA GLY A 143 1.32 -12.30 -6.78
C GLY A 143 1.88 -11.28 -7.77
N ILE A 144 2.27 -11.73 -8.97
CA ILE A 144 2.90 -10.90 -10.00
C ILE A 144 1.88 -10.44 -11.04
N GLU A 145 2.07 -9.22 -11.53
CA GLU A 145 1.33 -8.68 -12.68
C GLU A 145 2.24 -8.57 -13.89
N VAL A 146 1.84 -9.24 -14.96
CA VAL A 146 2.67 -9.37 -16.16
C VAL A 146 1.90 -8.81 -17.36
N PRO A 147 2.49 -7.88 -18.14
CA PRO A 147 1.93 -7.51 -19.43
C PRO A 147 2.19 -8.63 -20.46
N VAL A 148 1.14 -9.02 -21.16
CA VAL A 148 1.19 -9.95 -22.30
C VAL A 148 0.85 -9.16 -23.55
N TYR A 149 1.81 -9.03 -24.45
CA TYR A 149 1.65 -8.30 -25.69
C TYR A 149 1.10 -9.22 -26.79
N LEU A 150 0.19 -8.70 -27.60
CA LEU A 150 -0.31 -9.41 -28.78
C LEU A 150 0.75 -9.35 -29.87
N THR A 151 1.23 -10.50 -30.32
CA THR A 151 2.05 -10.61 -31.53
C THR A 151 1.16 -10.97 -32.73
N ASN A 152 1.55 -10.54 -33.92
CA ASN A 152 0.87 -10.96 -35.15
C ASN A 152 1.06 -12.47 -35.32
N ALA A 153 0.01 -13.18 -35.77
CA ALA A 153 -0.04 -14.64 -35.86
C ALA A 153 1.08 -15.30 -36.71
N ASN A 154 1.86 -14.52 -37.46
CA ASN A 154 2.94 -14.97 -38.33
C ASN A 154 4.36 -14.73 -37.77
N GLN A 155 4.51 -14.27 -36.53
CA GLN A 155 5.81 -14.17 -35.86
C GLN A 155 5.83 -15.15 -34.70
N GLU A 156 6.69 -16.16 -34.77
CA GLU A 156 7.01 -17.04 -33.64
C GLU A 156 7.44 -16.16 -32.47
N GLY A 157 6.56 -16.05 -31.46
CA GLY A 157 6.70 -15.12 -30.35
C GLY A 157 7.79 -15.56 -29.41
N GLY A 158 9.02 -15.12 -29.67
CA GLY A 158 10.06 -15.09 -28.65
C GLY A 158 9.64 -14.11 -27.54
N PHE A 159 9.63 -14.60 -26.30
CA PHE A 159 9.46 -13.76 -25.12
C PHE A 159 10.70 -12.86 -24.98
N THR A 160 10.58 -11.58 -25.33
CA THR A 160 11.55 -10.54 -24.95
C THR A 160 11.04 -9.76 -23.74
#